data_AF-A0AA41SDC4-F1
#
_entry.id   AF-A0AA41SDC4-F1
#
_cell.length_a   1.000
_cell.length_b   1.000
_cell.length_c   1.000
_cell.angle_alpha   90.00
_cell.angle_beta   90.00
_cell.angle_gamma   90.00
#
_symmetry.space_group_name_H-M   'P 1'
#
loop_
_entity.id
_entity.type
_entity.pdbx_description
1 polymer ?
#
loop_
_entity_poly.entity_id
_entity_poly.type
_entity_poly.pdbx_seq_one_letter_code
_entity_poly.pdbx_strand_id
1 'polypeptide(L)'
;MGDIVTCFEEANMKLKGMRLMHVNADFIRKHFDRVGGEPQGKHPRLTWVSYLTNRPVIAMILEGHEAAHRVHEMTSTQQEESLFWFDGGPTAYSSDTVERADKDIKMWFSQDSQDWFGRSFTSTHLVYLLPEGETHGPSEEAYEMLRNDAFCNRQPNLHAYFPTDDMSLVVIKPKAFRECCVGDILTAVENSSHGVRGLKLVRKADFPESDDLWCASGETDDDECAVAVVVNSLCAEFQLLCDEPDTKHIDFELGEYLFGNLFPYGMTLWVHPGGKYLCGMNFEATLVGLDSED
;
A
#
# COMPACT_ATOMS: atom_id res chain seq x y z
N MET A 1 -5.83 3.40 -8.94
CA MET A 1 -6.25 2.67 -7.73
C MET A 1 -7.71 2.95 -7.41
N GLY A 2 -8.15 4.20 -7.47
CA GLY A 2 -9.51 4.58 -7.06
C GLY A 2 -10.56 3.87 -7.89
N ASP A 3 -10.41 3.83 -9.22
CA ASP A 3 -11.32 3.12 -10.13
C ASP A 3 -11.53 1.64 -9.76
N ILE A 4 -10.48 0.95 -9.30
CA ILE A 4 -10.57 -0.46 -8.86
C ILE A 4 -11.41 -0.55 -7.58
N VAL A 5 -11.21 0.37 -6.64
CA VAL A 5 -11.97 0.43 -5.39
C VAL A 5 -13.44 0.77 -5.70
N THR A 6 -13.71 1.72 -6.59
CA THR A 6 -15.07 2.06 -7.05
C THR A 6 -15.77 0.82 -7.63
N CYS A 7 -15.11 0.04 -8.49
CA CYS A 7 -15.68 -1.21 -9.01
C CYS A 7 -16.09 -2.20 -7.89
N PHE A 8 -15.30 -2.29 -6.82
CA PHE A 8 -15.62 -3.15 -5.68
C PHE A 8 -16.75 -2.59 -4.82
N GLU A 9 -16.81 -1.27 -4.62
CA GLU A 9 -17.91 -0.59 -3.94
C GLU A 9 -19.24 -0.80 -4.69
N GLU A 10 -19.26 -0.60 -6.01
CA GLU A 10 -20.42 -0.86 -6.89
C GLU A 10 -20.87 -2.32 -6.84
N ALA A 11 -19.93 -3.26 -6.70
CA ALA A 11 -20.21 -4.68 -6.55
C ALA A 11 -20.73 -5.08 -5.15
N ASN A 12 -20.90 -4.12 -4.23
CA ASN A 12 -21.24 -4.33 -2.81
C ASN A 12 -20.20 -5.18 -2.07
N MET A 13 -18.91 -4.97 -2.33
CA MET A 13 -17.81 -5.58 -1.58
C MET A 13 -17.32 -4.63 -0.49
N LYS A 14 -17.28 -5.10 0.75
CA LYS A 14 -16.74 -4.35 1.89
C LYS A 14 -15.21 -4.47 1.90
N LEU A 15 -14.52 -3.34 1.87
CA LEU A 15 -13.07 -3.30 2.05
C LEU A 15 -12.72 -3.54 3.53
N LYS A 16 -12.15 -4.71 3.84
CA LYS A 16 -11.73 -5.08 5.20
C LYS A 16 -10.25 -4.85 5.45
N GLY A 17 -9.42 -4.70 4.43
CA GLY A 17 -7.99 -4.41 4.57
C GLY A 17 -7.43 -3.82 3.29
N MET A 18 -6.48 -2.90 3.40
CA MET A 18 -5.83 -2.26 2.25
C MET A 18 -4.46 -1.77 2.67
N ARG A 19 -3.44 -1.95 1.81
CA ARG A 19 -2.14 -1.28 1.98
C ARG A 19 -1.31 -1.28 0.71
N LEU A 20 -0.43 -0.30 0.62
CA LEU A 20 0.63 -0.24 -0.38
C LEU A 20 1.81 -1.13 0.06
N MET A 21 2.40 -1.89 -0.85
CA MET A 21 3.55 -2.75 -0.57
C MET A 21 4.48 -2.79 -1.78
N HIS A 22 5.79 -2.80 -1.54
CA HIS A 22 6.74 -3.35 -2.52
C HIS A 22 6.96 -4.82 -2.16
N VAL A 23 7.26 -5.68 -3.11
CA VAL A 23 7.50 -7.11 -2.87
C VAL A 23 8.74 -7.55 -3.62
N ASN A 24 9.56 -8.42 -3.03
CA ASN A 24 10.68 -9.03 -3.75
C ASN A 24 10.25 -10.31 -4.48
N ALA A 25 11.15 -10.80 -5.34
CA ALA A 25 10.87 -11.96 -6.17
C ALA A 25 10.67 -13.24 -5.34
N ASP A 26 11.35 -13.37 -4.21
CA ASP A 26 11.25 -14.56 -3.36
C ASP A 26 9.91 -14.63 -2.64
N PHE A 27 9.39 -13.49 -2.15
CA PHE A 27 8.05 -13.40 -1.60
C PHE A 27 7.00 -13.81 -2.63
N ILE A 28 7.09 -13.32 -3.87
CA ILE A 28 6.12 -13.65 -4.92
C ILE A 28 6.21 -15.11 -5.37
N ARG A 29 7.42 -15.68 -5.47
CA ARG A 29 7.59 -17.12 -5.73
C ARG A 29 6.97 -17.95 -4.60
N LYS A 30 7.29 -17.63 -3.34
CA LYS A 30 6.71 -18.27 -2.15
C LYS A 30 5.18 -18.17 -2.14
N HIS A 31 4.61 -17.05 -2.57
CA HIS A 31 3.16 -16.88 -2.70
C HIS A 31 2.58 -17.85 -3.74
N PHE A 32 3.09 -17.84 -4.97
CA PHE A 32 2.57 -18.72 -6.02
C PHE A 32 2.77 -20.21 -5.73
N ASP A 33 3.87 -20.59 -5.08
CA ASP A 33 4.09 -21.97 -4.63
C ASP A 33 3.00 -22.44 -3.64
N ARG A 34 2.50 -21.55 -2.77
CA ARG A 34 1.47 -21.86 -1.77
C ARG A 34 0.05 -21.96 -2.34
N VAL A 35 -0.23 -21.22 -3.41
CA VAL A 35 -1.56 -21.19 -4.06
C VAL A 35 -1.68 -22.14 -5.27
N GLY A 36 -0.62 -22.89 -5.57
CA GLY A 36 -0.64 -23.98 -6.55
C GLY A 36 -0.09 -23.63 -7.92
N GLY A 37 0.72 -22.57 -8.02
CA GLY A 37 1.45 -22.17 -9.21
C GLY A 37 1.14 -20.75 -9.68
N GLU A 38 2.09 -20.20 -10.43
CA GLU A 38 1.95 -18.91 -11.10
C GLU A 38 0.96 -19.02 -12.28
N PRO A 39 -0.02 -18.11 -12.41
CA PRO A 39 -0.91 -18.10 -13.56
C PRO A 39 -0.12 -17.90 -14.86
N GLN A 40 -0.37 -18.73 -15.87
CA GLN A 40 0.31 -18.60 -17.16
C GLN A 40 -0.38 -17.56 -18.04
N GLY A 41 0.32 -16.44 -18.26
CA GLY A 41 -0.10 -15.44 -19.25
C GLY A 41 0.10 -15.90 -20.69
N LYS A 42 -0.55 -15.22 -21.64
CA LYS A 42 -0.40 -15.48 -23.09
C LYS A 42 1.03 -15.19 -23.61
N HIS A 43 1.82 -14.42 -22.87
CA HIS A 43 3.17 -14.01 -23.28
C HIS A 43 4.25 -14.74 -22.46
N PRO A 44 4.98 -15.72 -23.03
CA PRO A 44 5.86 -16.62 -22.27
C PRO A 44 7.12 -15.97 -21.67
N ARG A 45 7.35 -14.67 -21.91
CA ARG A 45 8.49 -13.91 -21.36
C ARG A 45 8.11 -12.95 -20.22
N LEU A 46 6.83 -12.84 -19.89
CA LEU A 46 6.33 -11.92 -18.88
C LEU A 46 5.72 -12.75 -17.75
N THR A 47 6.37 -12.71 -16.60
CA THR A 47 5.95 -13.45 -15.40
C THR A 47 5.31 -12.50 -14.39
N TRP A 48 4.36 -12.98 -13.60
CA TRP A 48 3.84 -12.27 -12.43
C TRP A 48 4.94 -11.91 -11.45
N VAL A 49 5.95 -12.77 -11.29
CA VAL A 49 7.16 -12.43 -10.51
C VAL A 49 7.77 -11.13 -11.04
N SER A 50 8.07 -11.04 -12.33
CA SER A 50 8.63 -9.82 -12.92
C SER A 50 7.69 -8.62 -12.81
N TYR A 51 6.38 -8.84 -12.88
CA TYR A 51 5.39 -7.77 -12.82
C TYR A 51 5.28 -7.16 -11.42
N LEU A 52 5.02 -8.00 -10.43
CA LEU A 52 4.72 -7.58 -9.07
C LEU A 52 5.96 -7.01 -8.35
N THR A 53 7.17 -7.38 -8.78
CA THR A 53 8.41 -6.86 -8.17
C THR A 53 8.86 -5.52 -8.73
N ASN A 54 8.38 -5.12 -9.91
CA ASN A 54 8.87 -3.92 -10.60
C ASN A 54 8.33 -2.61 -10.00
N ARG A 55 7.14 -2.64 -9.41
CA ARG A 55 6.48 -1.46 -8.84
C ARG A 55 5.73 -1.84 -7.56
N PRO A 56 5.43 -0.87 -6.69
CA PRO A 56 4.54 -1.10 -5.57
C PRO A 56 3.18 -1.62 -6.03
N VAL A 57 2.60 -2.51 -5.24
CA VAL A 57 1.29 -3.11 -5.42
C VAL A 57 0.38 -2.69 -4.25
N ILE A 58 -0.92 -2.74 -4.47
CA ILE A 58 -1.90 -2.56 -3.39
C ILE A 58 -2.51 -3.91 -3.07
N ALA A 59 -2.30 -4.39 -1.84
CA ALA A 59 -2.96 -5.58 -1.34
C ALA A 59 -4.29 -5.19 -0.69
N MET A 60 -5.36 -5.93 -1.00
CA MET A 60 -6.71 -5.68 -0.48
C MET A 60 -7.31 -6.96 0.11
N ILE A 61 -8.12 -6.80 1.16
CA ILE A 61 -9.03 -7.83 1.68
C ILE A 61 -10.45 -7.34 1.44
N LEU A 62 -11.23 -8.12 0.70
CA LEU A 62 -12.62 -7.82 0.38
C LEU A 62 -13.54 -8.86 1.04
N GLU A 63 -14.64 -8.39 1.60
CA GLU A 63 -15.66 -9.20 2.25
C GLU A 63 -17.02 -8.96 1.57
N GLY A 64 -17.78 -10.02 1.33
CA GLY A 64 -19.07 -9.93 0.68
C GLY A 64 -19.62 -11.29 0.30
N HIS A 65 -20.85 -11.31 -0.19
CA HIS A 65 -21.47 -12.54 -0.68
C HIS A 65 -20.73 -13.05 -1.92
N GLU A 66 -20.27 -14.31 -1.86
CA GLU A 66 -19.48 -14.96 -2.92
C GLU A 66 -18.24 -14.13 -3.35
N ALA A 67 -17.60 -13.44 -2.38
CA ALA A 67 -16.54 -12.47 -2.66
C ALA A 67 -15.40 -13.04 -3.52
N ALA A 68 -14.85 -14.21 -3.18
CA ALA A 68 -13.75 -14.83 -3.93
C ALA A 68 -14.14 -15.06 -5.40
N HIS A 69 -15.31 -15.67 -5.65
CA HIS A 69 -15.79 -15.93 -7.01
C HIS A 69 -16.04 -14.63 -7.79
N ARG A 70 -16.80 -13.69 -7.20
CA ARG A 70 -17.21 -12.45 -7.89
C ARG A 70 -16.03 -11.52 -8.17
N VAL A 71 -15.10 -11.38 -7.22
CA VAL A 71 -13.87 -10.60 -7.42
C VAL A 71 -12.98 -11.27 -8.47
N HIS A 72 -12.89 -12.60 -8.46
CA HIS A 72 -12.14 -13.31 -9.47
C HIS A 72 -12.71 -13.15 -10.87
N GLU A 73 -14.03 -13.19 -11.01
CA GLU A 73 -14.72 -12.92 -12.28
C GLU A 73 -14.43 -11.50 -12.78
N MET A 74 -14.63 -10.48 -11.93
CA MET A 74 -14.37 -9.07 -12.28
C MET A 74 -12.92 -8.83 -12.75
N THR A 75 -11.95 -9.38 -12.02
CA THR A 75 -10.53 -9.20 -12.33
C THR A 75 -10.05 -10.05 -13.51
N SER A 76 -10.62 -11.23 -13.72
CA SER A 76 -10.27 -12.10 -14.85
C SER A 76 -10.81 -11.58 -16.18
N THR A 77 -12.04 -11.04 -16.20
CA THR A 77 -12.57 -10.38 -17.38
C THR A 77 -11.74 -9.14 -17.75
N GLN A 78 -11.32 -8.36 -16.76
CA GLN A 78 -10.40 -7.24 -16.98
C GLN A 78 -9.02 -7.72 -17.48
N GLN A 79 -8.47 -8.83 -16.98
CA GLN A 79 -7.21 -9.40 -17.49
C GLN A 79 -7.28 -9.87 -18.94
N GLU A 80 -8.44 -10.34 -19.40
CA GLU A 80 -8.62 -10.76 -20.79
C GLU A 80 -8.67 -9.58 -21.77
N GLU A 81 -9.24 -8.45 -21.34
CA GLU A 81 -9.29 -7.20 -22.11
C GLU A 81 -8.00 -6.38 -21.96
N SER A 82 -7.45 -6.29 -20.75
CA SER A 82 -6.14 -5.70 -20.44
C SER A 82 -5.06 -6.73 -20.75
N LEU A 83 -4.92 -7.08 -22.03
CA LEU A 83 -3.86 -7.93 -22.52
C LEU A 83 -2.52 -7.36 -22.05
N PHE A 84 -1.97 -8.00 -21.00
CA PHE A 84 -0.70 -7.72 -20.36
C PHE A 84 0.10 -6.60 -21.06
N TRP A 85 0.08 -5.42 -20.42
CA TRP A 85 0.92 -4.26 -20.68
C TRP A 85 0.53 -3.27 -21.79
N PHE A 86 -0.40 -3.57 -22.70
CA PHE A 86 -0.56 -2.72 -23.91
C PHE A 86 -1.74 -1.76 -23.93
N ASP A 87 -2.86 -2.05 -23.24
CA ASP A 87 -4.08 -1.23 -23.36
C ASP A 87 -4.45 -0.42 -22.10
N GLY A 88 -3.51 -0.19 -21.18
CA GLY A 88 -3.71 0.73 -20.05
C GLY A 88 -4.79 0.31 -19.03
N GLY A 89 -5.33 -0.90 -19.14
CA GLY A 89 -6.28 -1.44 -18.17
C GLY A 89 -5.63 -1.91 -16.87
N PRO A 90 -6.35 -1.88 -15.73
CA PRO A 90 -5.85 -2.34 -14.45
C PRO A 90 -5.56 -3.84 -14.49
N THR A 91 -4.33 -4.26 -14.17
CA THR A 91 -4.02 -5.67 -13.97
C THR A 91 -4.05 -5.98 -12.48
N ALA A 92 -4.99 -6.82 -12.05
CA ALA A 92 -5.14 -7.24 -10.66
C ALA A 92 -5.06 -8.76 -10.55
N TYR A 93 -4.42 -9.26 -9.49
CA TYR A 93 -4.51 -10.67 -9.08
C TYR A 93 -5.62 -10.83 -8.04
N SER A 94 -6.32 -11.96 -8.06
CA SER A 94 -7.37 -12.30 -7.10
C SER A 94 -7.39 -13.79 -6.81
N SER A 95 -7.75 -14.15 -5.58
CA SER A 95 -8.00 -15.52 -5.18
C SER A 95 -9.38 -15.96 -5.69
N ASP A 96 -9.47 -17.13 -6.33
CA ASP A 96 -10.71 -17.71 -6.90
C ASP A 96 -11.53 -18.56 -5.91
N THR A 97 -10.94 -18.91 -4.76
CA THR A 97 -11.51 -19.80 -3.75
C THR A 97 -11.27 -19.25 -2.34
N VAL A 98 -12.13 -19.61 -1.40
CA VAL A 98 -12.02 -19.18 0.00
C VAL A 98 -10.72 -19.69 0.63
N GLU A 99 -10.31 -20.93 0.31
CA GLU A 99 -9.08 -21.53 0.82
C GLU A 99 -7.82 -20.81 0.32
N ARG A 100 -7.81 -20.36 -0.94
CA ARG A 100 -6.71 -19.52 -1.46
C ARG A 100 -6.75 -18.12 -0.84
N ALA A 101 -7.93 -17.52 -0.72
CA ALA A 101 -8.09 -16.22 -0.08
C ALA A 101 -7.55 -16.23 1.36
N ASP A 102 -7.83 -17.27 2.15
CA ASP A 102 -7.30 -17.40 3.52
C ASP A 102 -5.77 -17.51 3.55
N LYS A 103 -5.17 -18.28 2.63
CA LYS A 103 -3.70 -18.37 2.49
C LYS A 103 -3.09 -17.03 2.10
N ASP A 104 -3.72 -16.31 1.18
CA ASP A 104 -3.26 -15.01 0.70
C ASP A 104 -3.39 -13.96 1.79
N ILE A 105 -4.53 -13.90 2.48
CA ILE A 105 -4.72 -13.02 3.64
C ILE A 105 -3.64 -13.28 4.69
N LYS A 106 -3.36 -14.55 5.04
CA LYS A 106 -2.30 -14.88 5.99
C LYS A 106 -0.91 -14.48 5.50
N MET A 107 -0.57 -14.77 4.26
CA MET A 107 0.76 -14.50 3.74
C MET A 107 1.01 -13.00 3.59
N TRP A 108 0.03 -12.30 3.03
CA TRP A 108 0.18 -10.88 2.83
C TRP A 108 -0.01 -10.18 4.18
N PHE A 109 -1.12 -10.35 4.91
CA PHE A 109 -1.54 -9.53 6.07
C PHE A 109 -1.17 -10.09 7.46
N SER A 110 -0.27 -11.07 7.56
CA SER A 110 0.16 -11.64 8.85
C SER A 110 0.69 -10.63 9.87
N GLN A 111 1.13 -9.44 9.44
CA GLN A 111 1.72 -8.40 10.29
C GLN A 111 0.74 -7.63 11.18
N ASP A 112 -0.57 -7.74 10.96
CA ASP A 112 -1.56 -7.01 11.77
C ASP A 112 -1.79 -7.64 13.16
N SER A 113 -1.02 -8.67 13.56
CA SER A 113 -1.32 -9.52 14.73
C SER A 113 -0.22 -9.74 15.77
N GLN A 114 1.03 -9.29 15.57
CA GLN A 114 2.13 -9.54 16.53
C GLN A 114 3.13 -8.39 16.64
N ASP A 115 3.75 -8.28 17.83
CA ASP A 115 4.84 -7.37 18.24
C ASP A 115 6.08 -7.50 17.34
N TRP A 116 5.95 -6.99 16.12
CA TRP A 116 6.99 -7.03 15.10
C TRP A 116 8.00 -5.90 15.28
N PHE A 117 7.62 -4.81 15.96
CA PHE A 117 8.46 -3.67 16.34
C PHE A 117 9.82 -4.11 16.90
N GLY A 118 9.84 -5.08 17.82
CA GLY A 118 11.09 -5.57 18.40
C GLY A 118 11.96 -6.41 17.48
N ARG A 119 11.38 -7.07 16.46
CA ARG A 119 12.09 -8.01 15.59
C ARG A 119 12.68 -7.34 14.35
N SER A 120 11.98 -6.38 13.79
CA SER A 120 12.36 -5.69 12.54
C SER A 120 13.57 -4.80 12.63
N PHE A 121 13.81 -4.15 13.78
CA PHE A 121 15.04 -3.38 13.98
C PHE A 121 16.31 -4.24 13.97
N THR A 122 16.17 -5.58 13.99
CA THR A 122 17.29 -6.52 13.84
C THR A 122 17.52 -6.96 12.39
N SER A 123 16.69 -6.51 11.44
CA SER A 123 16.86 -6.85 10.03
C SER A 123 18.18 -6.29 9.49
N THR A 124 18.92 -7.13 8.79
CA THR A 124 20.15 -6.76 8.08
C THR A 124 19.89 -6.27 6.65
N HIS A 125 18.62 -6.14 6.25
CA HIS A 125 18.24 -5.81 4.87
C HIS A 125 17.31 -4.59 4.77
N LEU A 126 16.66 -4.19 5.86
CA LEU A 126 15.70 -3.10 5.88
C LEU A 126 16.24 -1.90 6.64
N VAL A 127 16.25 -0.74 6.00
CA VAL A 127 16.54 0.55 6.61
C VAL A 127 15.24 1.29 6.84
N TYR A 128 15.02 1.76 8.07
CA TYR A 128 13.85 2.53 8.46
C TYR A 128 14.28 3.99 8.66
N LEU A 129 13.57 4.91 8.02
CA LEU A 129 13.67 6.34 8.30
C LEU A 129 12.44 6.74 9.10
N LEU A 130 12.60 6.81 10.41
CA LEU A 130 11.50 7.11 11.32
C LEU A 130 11.06 8.57 11.16
N PRO A 131 9.77 8.87 11.42
CA PRO A 131 9.26 10.24 11.34
C PRO A 131 9.97 11.21 12.29
N GLU A 132 10.50 10.76 13.43
CA GLU A 132 11.30 11.60 14.34
C GLU A 132 12.72 11.93 13.82
N GLY A 133 13.09 11.42 12.65
CA GLY A 133 14.39 11.66 12.00
C GLY A 133 15.48 10.65 12.37
N GLU A 134 15.17 9.63 13.19
CA GLU A 134 16.09 8.53 13.44
C GLU A 134 16.15 7.56 12.25
N THR A 135 17.33 7.00 11.99
CA THR A 135 17.54 5.94 11.00
C THR A 135 17.93 4.65 11.69
N HIS A 136 17.27 3.54 11.36
CA HIS A 136 17.59 2.20 11.89
C HIS A 136 17.86 1.20 10.77
N GLY A 137 18.62 0.14 11.04
CA GLY A 137 18.99 -0.90 10.06
C GLY A 137 20.39 -0.71 9.43
N PRO A 138 20.72 -1.43 8.34
CA PRO A 138 22.02 -1.43 7.65
C PRO A 138 22.23 -0.14 6.83
N SER A 139 22.27 0.99 7.51
CA SER A 139 22.33 2.31 6.86
C SER A 139 23.63 2.52 6.09
N GLU A 140 24.76 1.99 6.57
CA GLU A 140 26.05 2.12 5.88
C GLU A 140 26.05 1.35 4.54
N GLU A 141 25.49 0.14 4.50
CA GLU A 141 25.30 -0.63 3.27
C GLU A 141 24.40 0.11 2.28
N ALA A 142 23.33 0.75 2.76
CA ALA A 142 22.48 1.59 1.92
C ALA A 142 23.25 2.79 1.35
N TYR A 143 24.09 3.45 2.15
CA TYR A 143 24.96 4.52 1.67
C TYR A 143 25.99 4.03 0.65
N GLU A 144 26.59 2.86 0.85
CA GLU A 144 27.53 2.27 -0.12
C GLU A 144 26.85 1.98 -1.47
N MET A 145 25.63 1.41 -1.45
CA MET A 145 24.86 1.20 -2.68
C MET A 145 24.61 2.52 -3.42
N LEU A 146 24.21 3.57 -2.70
CA LEU A 146 23.99 4.90 -3.28
C LEU A 146 25.28 5.53 -3.82
N ARG A 147 26.41 5.40 -3.11
CA ARG A 147 27.71 5.92 -3.56
C ARG A 147 28.18 5.23 -4.85
N ASN A 148 27.82 3.96 -5.03
CA ASN A 148 28.16 3.16 -6.21
C ASN A 148 27.20 3.39 -7.40
N ASP A 149 26.05 4.03 -7.18
CA ASP A 149 25.15 4.46 -8.26
C ASP A 149 25.71 5.71 -8.94
N ALA A 150 26.06 5.58 -10.22
CA ALA A 150 26.62 6.67 -11.04
C ALA A 150 25.68 7.89 -11.17
N PHE A 151 24.39 7.73 -10.88
CA PHE A 151 23.38 8.79 -10.94
C PHE A 151 23.14 9.48 -9.59
N CYS A 152 23.75 9.01 -8.50
CA CYS A 152 23.56 9.56 -7.16
C CYS A 152 24.69 10.51 -6.74
N ASN A 153 24.39 11.39 -5.77
CA ASN A 153 25.37 12.31 -5.20
C ASN A 153 26.52 11.53 -4.53
N ARG A 154 27.76 12.02 -4.68
CA ARG A 154 28.95 11.43 -4.04
C ARG A 154 28.90 11.44 -2.51
N GLN A 155 28.03 12.26 -1.94
CA GLN A 155 27.62 12.23 -0.53
C GLN A 155 26.09 12.05 -0.50
N PRO A 156 25.61 10.80 -0.51
CA PRO A 156 24.17 10.55 -0.45
C PRO A 156 23.62 10.96 0.92
N ASN A 157 22.42 11.51 0.95
CA ASN A 157 21.66 11.75 2.17
C ASN A 157 20.37 10.93 2.09
N LEU A 158 20.21 9.91 2.95
CA LEU A 158 19.02 9.06 2.95
C LEU A 158 17.74 9.86 3.23
N HIS A 159 17.81 10.86 4.11
CA HIS A 159 16.68 11.75 4.39
C HIS A 159 16.30 12.65 3.21
N ALA A 160 17.17 12.83 2.20
CA ALA A 160 16.77 13.54 0.98
C ALA A 160 15.75 12.75 0.15
N TYR A 161 15.63 11.44 0.36
CA TYR A 161 14.57 10.61 -0.22
C TYR A 161 13.25 10.68 0.58
N PHE A 162 13.28 11.34 1.74
CA PHE A 162 12.13 11.60 2.61
C PHE A 162 11.89 13.11 2.77
N PRO A 163 11.59 13.86 1.68
CA PRO A 163 11.29 15.28 1.81
C PRO A 163 9.89 15.45 2.44
N THR A 164 9.81 15.50 3.77
CA THR A 164 8.55 15.73 4.50
C THR A 164 7.87 17.03 4.09
N ASP A 165 8.66 18.05 3.75
CA ASP A 165 8.19 19.36 3.27
C ASP A 165 7.30 19.30 2.01
N ASP A 166 7.39 18.23 1.23
CA ASP A 166 6.68 18.05 -0.04
C ASP A 166 5.69 16.86 0.01
N MET A 167 5.39 16.36 1.21
CA MET A 167 4.46 15.26 1.40
C MET A 167 3.17 15.73 2.07
N SER A 168 2.07 15.06 1.74
CA SER A 168 0.76 15.32 2.35
C SER A 168 0.14 14.01 2.81
N LEU A 169 -0.46 14.06 4.00
CA LEU A 169 -1.28 12.99 4.53
C LEU A 169 -2.75 13.31 4.23
N VAL A 170 -3.44 12.35 3.63
CA VAL A 170 -4.87 12.40 3.35
C VAL A 170 -5.53 11.28 4.13
N VAL A 171 -6.54 11.61 4.93
CA VAL A 171 -7.33 10.62 5.67
C VAL A 171 -8.76 10.60 5.14
N ILE A 172 -9.12 9.48 4.52
CA ILE A 172 -10.48 9.21 4.04
C ILE A 172 -11.30 8.67 5.21
N LYS A 173 -12.29 9.45 5.67
CA LYS A 173 -13.06 9.14 6.86
C LYS A 173 -13.99 7.95 6.66
N PRO A 174 -14.44 7.30 7.75
CA PRO A 174 -15.41 6.21 7.68
C PRO A 174 -16.73 6.55 6.99
N LYS A 175 -17.11 7.83 7.01
CA LYS A 175 -18.31 8.29 6.32
C LYS A 175 -18.23 8.05 4.81
N ALA A 176 -17.04 8.11 4.20
CA ALA A 176 -16.85 7.83 2.78
C ALA A 176 -17.19 6.37 2.41
N PHE A 177 -16.87 5.42 3.29
CA PHE A 177 -17.24 4.01 3.12
C PHE A 177 -18.76 3.81 3.16
N ARG A 178 -19.46 4.54 4.04
CA ARG A 178 -20.93 4.50 4.15
C ARG A 178 -21.61 5.09 2.91
N GLU A 179 -20.95 6.04 2.25
CA GLU A 179 -21.45 6.70 1.04
C GLU A 179 -20.89 6.09 -0.24
N CYS A 180 -20.11 5.00 -0.14
CA CYS A 180 -19.50 4.28 -1.26
C CYS A 180 -18.70 5.19 -2.22
N CYS A 181 -17.92 6.12 -1.65
CA CYS A 181 -17.14 7.10 -2.42
C CYS A 181 -15.63 7.05 -2.12
N VAL A 182 -15.14 5.96 -1.52
CA VAL A 182 -13.71 5.81 -1.21
C VAL A 182 -12.90 5.76 -2.51
N GLY A 183 -13.39 5.03 -3.52
CA GLY A 183 -12.73 4.93 -4.81
C GLY A 183 -12.63 6.28 -5.54
N ASP A 184 -13.70 7.06 -5.56
CA ASP A 184 -13.71 8.39 -6.20
C ASP A 184 -12.72 9.36 -5.55
N ILE A 185 -12.66 9.35 -4.22
CA ILE A 185 -11.70 10.14 -3.45
C ILE A 185 -10.26 9.70 -3.78
N LEU A 186 -10.00 8.39 -3.82
CA LEU A 186 -8.68 7.87 -4.19
C LEU A 186 -8.29 8.24 -5.62
N THR A 187 -9.21 8.19 -6.58
CA THR A 187 -8.96 8.63 -7.96
C THR A 187 -8.60 10.11 -8.02
N ALA A 188 -9.30 10.96 -7.25
CA ALA A 188 -8.97 12.38 -7.15
C ALA A 188 -7.58 12.61 -6.54
N VAL A 189 -7.22 11.85 -5.49
CA VAL A 189 -5.88 11.92 -4.86
C VAL A 189 -4.79 11.47 -5.82
N GLU A 190 -4.99 10.39 -6.57
CA GLU A 190 -4.05 9.93 -7.59
C GLU A 190 -3.84 10.97 -8.69
N ASN A 191 -4.93 11.55 -9.21
CA ASN A 191 -4.86 12.53 -10.29
C ASN A 191 -4.29 13.89 -9.87
N SER A 192 -4.34 14.21 -8.57
CA SER A 192 -3.90 15.49 -8.03
C SER A 192 -2.56 15.41 -7.30
N SER A 193 -1.84 14.29 -7.37
CA SER A 193 -0.55 14.11 -6.70
C SER A 193 0.53 13.61 -7.65
N HIS A 194 1.79 13.81 -7.28
CA HIS A 194 2.95 13.34 -8.04
C HIS A 194 3.35 11.89 -7.69
N GLY A 195 2.55 11.22 -6.87
CA GLY A 195 2.68 9.80 -6.56
C GLY A 195 2.31 9.45 -5.13
N VAL A 196 1.72 8.27 -4.95
CA VAL A 196 1.43 7.69 -3.65
C VAL A 196 2.70 7.06 -3.07
N ARG A 197 3.04 7.43 -1.83
CA ARG A 197 4.16 6.88 -1.06
C ARG A 197 3.72 5.94 0.04
N GLY A 198 2.50 6.08 0.54
CA GLY A 198 1.97 5.26 1.61
C GLY A 198 0.48 5.09 1.44
N LEU A 199 -0.01 3.90 1.76
CA LEU A 199 -1.44 3.70 1.93
C LEU A 199 -1.67 2.58 2.93
N LYS A 200 -2.64 2.77 3.82
CA LYS A 200 -3.10 1.75 4.75
C LYS A 200 -4.57 1.97 5.15
N LEU A 201 -5.31 0.89 5.30
CA LEU A 201 -6.61 0.90 5.99
C LEU A 201 -6.35 0.86 7.50
N VAL A 202 -6.89 1.83 8.22
CA VAL A 202 -6.75 1.96 9.67
C VAL A 202 -8.08 1.71 10.35
N ARG A 203 -8.07 1.04 11.50
CA ARG A 203 -9.28 0.75 12.29
C ARG A 203 -9.33 1.60 13.53
N LYS A 204 -10.55 1.89 13.97
CA LYS A 204 -10.78 2.60 15.24
C LYS A 204 -10.16 1.88 16.44
N ALA A 205 -10.23 0.55 16.45
CA ALA A 205 -9.63 -0.27 17.50
C ALA A 205 -8.11 -0.07 17.66
N ASP A 206 -7.41 0.29 16.58
CA ASP A 206 -5.96 0.50 16.58
C ASP A 206 -5.58 1.93 17.02
N PHE A 207 -6.50 2.89 16.88
CA PHE A 207 -6.29 4.31 17.17
C PHE A 207 -7.47 4.94 17.94
N PRO A 208 -7.82 4.44 19.15
CA PRO A 208 -9.04 4.84 19.85
C PRO A 208 -9.01 6.29 20.35
N GLU A 209 -7.83 6.89 20.52
CA GLU A 209 -7.66 8.26 21.06
C GLU A 209 -7.73 9.37 19.99
N SER A 210 -7.82 9.01 18.70
CA SER A 210 -7.91 9.96 17.59
C SER A 210 -9.36 10.39 17.32
N ASP A 211 -10.02 10.99 18.32
CA ASP A 211 -11.45 11.36 18.26
C ASP A 211 -11.80 12.26 17.05
N ASP A 212 -10.87 13.07 16.55
CA ASP A 212 -11.08 13.90 15.36
C ASP A 212 -11.19 13.08 14.05
N LEU A 213 -10.55 11.90 14.01
CA LEU A 213 -10.51 10.98 12.88
C LEU A 213 -11.78 10.12 12.78
N TRP A 214 -12.43 9.87 13.93
CA TRP A 214 -13.63 9.03 14.06
C TRP A 214 -14.88 9.92 14.18
N CYS A 215 -16.00 9.53 13.59
CA CYS A 215 -17.21 10.36 13.72
C CYS A 215 -17.67 10.42 15.19
N ALA A 216 -17.91 11.64 15.70
CA ALA A 216 -18.40 11.87 17.08
C ALA A 216 -19.83 11.37 17.38
N SER A 217 -20.47 10.66 16.45
CA SER A 217 -21.80 10.08 16.68
C SER A 217 -21.66 8.85 17.59
N GLY A 218 -22.21 8.95 18.80
CA GLY A 218 -22.03 8.04 19.94
C GLY A 218 -22.58 6.61 19.81
N GLU A 219 -22.47 5.99 18.64
CA GLU A 219 -22.56 4.54 18.48
C GLU A 219 -21.15 4.04 18.10
N THR A 220 -20.49 3.40 19.06
CA THR A 220 -19.15 2.86 18.92
C THR A 220 -19.21 1.55 18.13
N ASP A 221 -19.15 1.65 16.81
CA ASP A 221 -18.81 0.51 15.97
C ASP A 221 -17.28 0.36 15.93
N ASP A 222 -16.74 -0.62 16.66
CA ASP A 222 -15.30 -0.94 16.66
C ASP A 222 -14.80 -1.38 15.27
N ASP A 223 -15.73 -1.70 14.36
CA ASP A 223 -15.48 -2.13 12.99
C ASP A 223 -15.33 -0.94 12.02
N GLU A 224 -15.42 0.29 12.53
CA GLU A 224 -15.25 1.54 11.77
C GLU A 224 -13.80 1.69 11.25
N CYS A 225 -13.65 2.01 9.97
CA CYS A 225 -12.36 2.09 9.29
C CYS A 225 -12.20 3.37 8.46
N ALA A 226 -10.94 3.78 8.29
CA ALA A 226 -10.53 4.90 7.45
C ALA A 226 -9.40 4.45 6.51
N VAL A 227 -9.12 5.22 5.46
CA VAL A 227 -7.92 5.01 4.61
C VAL A 227 -6.97 6.18 4.82
N ALA A 228 -5.77 5.89 5.28
CA ALA A 228 -4.67 6.85 5.35
C ALA A 228 -3.82 6.74 4.09
N VAL A 229 -3.55 7.86 3.41
CA VAL A 229 -2.78 7.92 2.17
C VAL A 229 -1.70 9.00 2.30
N VAL A 230 -0.46 8.63 2.04
CA VAL A 230 0.67 9.57 1.92
C VAL A 230 0.98 9.78 0.46
N VAL A 231 1.03 11.04 0.04
CA VAL A 231 1.32 11.42 -1.35
C VAL A 231 2.42 12.48 -1.43
N ASN A 232 3.15 12.50 -2.54
CA ASN A 232 4.05 13.59 -2.89
C ASN A 232 3.28 14.72 -3.60
N SER A 233 3.53 15.95 -3.17
CA SER A 233 3.16 17.20 -3.84
C SER A 233 1.69 17.20 -4.29
N LEU A 234 0.77 17.26 -3.33
CA LEU A 234 -0.65 17.39 -3.61
C LEU A 234 -0.93 18.78 -4.22
N CYS A 235 -1.44 18.81 -5.45
CA CYS A 235 -1.76 20.04 -6.15
C CYS A 235 -2.79 20.88 -5.39
N ALA A 236 -2.57 22.19 -5.33
CA ALA A 236 -3.49 23.14 -4.69
C ALA A 236 -4.89 23.19 -5.33
N GLU A 237 -5.02 22.69 -6.56
CA GLU A 237 -6.27 22.57 -7.33
C GLU A 237 -6.95 21.20 -7.14
N PHE A 238 -6.71 20.53 -6.01
CA PHE A 238 -7.38 19.28 -5.65
C PHE A 238 -8.92 19.44 -5.79
N GLN A 239 -9.48 18.82 -6.83
CA GLN A 239 -10.90 18.80 -7.11
C GLN A 239 -11.35 17.36 -7.12
N LEU A 240 -12.28 17.04 -6.24
CA LEU A 240 -12.95 15.75 -6.25
C LEU A 240 -13.91 15.74 -7.45
N LEU A 241 -13.71 14.80 -8.37
CA LEU A 241 -14.40 14.73 -9.67
C LEU A 241 -15.84 14.22 -9.60
N CYS A 242 -16.32 13.81 -8.42
CA CYS A 242 -17.69 13.35 -8.26
C CYS A 242 -18.65 14.56 -8.25
N ASP A 243 -19.90 14.37 -8.65
CA ASP A 243 -20.87 15.49 -8.79
C ASP A 243 -21.30 16.12 -7.44
N GLU A 244 -20.90 15.58 -6.28
CA GLU A 244 -21.01 16.21 -4.95
C GLU A 244 -20.24 15.45 -3.80
N PRO A 245 -18.92 15.35 -3.82
CA PRO A 245 -18.14 14.75 -2.74
C PRO A 245 -17.83 15.84 -1.71
N ASP A 246 -18.68 15.88 -0.70
CA ASP A 246 -18.62 16.86 0.39
C ASP A 246 -17.27 16.75 1.13
N THR A 247 -16.58 17.88 1.30
CA THR A 247 -15.29 17.94 2.00
C THR A 247 -15.35 17.41 3.45
N LYS A 248 -16.56 17.19 4.01
CA LYS A 248 -16.77 16.47 5.28
C LYS A 248 -16.21 15.04 5.31
N HIS A 249 -15.92 14.42 4.16
CA HIS A 249 -15.48 13.02 4.06
C HIS A 249 -13.97 12.82 4.15
N ILE A 250 -13.20 13.91 4.10
CA ILE A 250 -11.75 13.84 4.02
C ILE A 250 -11.18 14.84 5.01
N ASP A 251 -10.27 14.36 5.87
CA ASP A 251 -9.37 15.26 6.57
C ASP A 251 -8.06 15.37 5.79
N PHE A 252 -7.64 16.60 5.60
CA PHE A 252 -6.35 16.95 5.04
C PHE A 252 -5.54 17.64 6.14
N GLU A 253 -4.58 16.93 6.69
CA GLU A 253 -3.69 17.48 7.71
C GLU A 253 -2.24 17.41 7.23
N LEU A 254 -1.59 18.57 7.22
CA LEU A 254 -0.17 18.71 6.97
C LEU A 254 0.55 18.68 8.33
N GLY A 255 1.07 17.53 8.75
CA GLY A 255 1.79 17.45 10.02
C GLY A 255 2.57 16.16 10.28
N GLU A 256 3.83 16.29 10.69
CA GLU A 256 4.79 15.20 11.00
C GLU A 256 4.28 14.25 12.10
N TYR A 257 3.55 14.76 13.10
CA TYR A 257 3.00 13.97 14.21
C TYR A 257 2.00 12.89 13.77
N LEU A 258 1.19 13.18 12.75
CA LEU A 258 0.19 12.24 12.25
C LEU A 258 0.81 11.13 11.42
N PHE A 259 1.90 11.43 10.70
CA PHE A 259 2.73 10.41 10.07
C PHE A 259 3.28 9.44 11.12
N GLY A 260 3.80 9.94 12.25
CA GLY A 260 4.27 9.10 13.36
C GLY A 260 3.21 8.15 13.93
N ASN A 261 1.96 8.60 14.03
CA ASN A 261 0.89 7.76 14.58
C ASN A 261 0.40 6.71 13.56
N LEU A 262 0.10 7.12 12.32
CA LEU A 262 -0.49 6.22 11.33
C LEU A 262 0.56 5.38 10.57
N PHE A 263 1.78 5.91 10.48
CA PHE A 263 2.94 5.28 9.84
C PHE A 263 4.19 5.35 10.76
N PRO A 264 4.18 4.71 11.95
CA PRO A 264 5.28 4.74 12.91
C PRO A 264 6.67 4.41 12.37
N TYR A 265 6.80 3.65 11.29
CA TYR A 265 8.11 3.32 10.70
C TYR A 265 8.59 4.31 9.66
N GLY A 266 7.80 5.35 9.39
CA GLY A 266 8.08 6.33 8.35
C GLY A 266 8.35 5.64 7.02
N MET A 267 9.43 6.05 6.35
CA MET A 267 9.81 5.45 5.07
C MET A 267 10.73 4.25 5.27
N THR A 268 10.35 3.15 4.64
CA THR A 268 11.17 1.93 4.58
C THR A 268 12.01 1.94 3.31
N LEU A 269 13.22 1.39 3.41
CA LEU A 269 14.16 1.20 2.31
C LEU A 269 14.69 -0.22 2.40
N TRP A 270 14.99 -0.82 1.25
CA TRP A 270 15.54 -2.16 1.19
C TRP A 270 16.88 -2.21 0.45
N VAL A 271 17.80 -2.93 1.08
CA VAL A 271 19.17 -3.19 0.65
C VAL A 271 19.23 -4.66 0.23
N HIS A 272 19.16 -4.93 -1.08
CA HIS A 272 19.30 -6.30 -1.60
C HIS A 272 20.78 -6.67 -1.70
N PRO A 273 21.22 -7.83 -1.15
CA PRO A 273 22.57 -8.33 -1.35
C PRO A 273 22.92 -8.49 -2.84
N GLY A 274 23.88 -7.70 -3.34
CA GLY A 274 24.25 -7.68 -4.76
C GLY A 274 23.31 -6.88 -5.67
N GLY A 275 22.34 -6.17 -5.09
CA GLY A 275 21.55 -5.15 -5.79
C GLY A 275 22.40 -3.95 -6.18
N LYS A 276 21.97 -3.20 -7.21
CA LYS A 276 22.65 -1.98 -7.67
C LYS A 276 21.93 -0.69 -7.28
N TYR A 277 20.71 -0.79 -6.77
CA TYR A 277 19.82 0.34 -6.53
C TYR A 277 19.04 0.12 -5.23
N LEU A 278 18.74 1.20 -4.51
CA LEU A 278 17.79 1.17 -3.39
C LEU A 278 16.36 0.95 -3.90
N CYS A 279 15.58 0.21 -3.14
CA CYS A 279 14.18 -0.09 -3.41
C CYS A 279 13.34 0.22 -2.17
N GLY A 280 12.01 0.22 -2.32
CA GLY A 280 11.11 0.26 -1.17
C GLY A 280 10.73 1.64 -0.63
N MET A 281 11.21 2.75 -1.22
CA MET A 281 11.00 4.18 -0.86
C MET A 281 9.52 4.62 -0.68
N ASN A 282 8.84 4.00 0.27
CA ASN A 282 7.42 4.09 0.56
C ASN A 282 7.22 3.96 2.09
N PHE A 283 6.10 4.49 2.59
CA PHE A 283 5.77 4.47 4.01
C PHE A 283 5.10 3.17 4.42
N GLU A 284 5.67 2.48 5.41
CA GLU A 284 5.24 1.17 5.97
C GLU A 284 4.92 0.05 4.96
N ALA A 285 4.96 0.37 3.68
CA ALA A 285 5.13 -0.51 2.58
C ALA A 285 6.55 -1.06 2.69
N THR A 286 6.77 -1.93 3.67
CA THR A 286 7.06 -3.32 3.44
C THR A 286 7.94 -3.89 4.53
N LEU A 287 7.41 -4.91 5.22
CA LEU A 287 8.26 -5.89 5.90
C LEU A 287 7.97 -7.31 5.46
N VAL A 288 6.71 -7.75 5.33
CA VAL A 288 6.44 -9.16 4.95
C VAL A 288 7.00 -9.52 3.56
N GLY A 289 6.92 -8.57 2.62
CA GLY A 289 7.36 -8.75 1.23
C GLY A 289 8.87 -8.77 1.03
N LEU A 290 9.65 -8.32 2.02
CA LEU A 290 11.09 -8.09 1.90
C LEU A 290 11.91 -8.85 2.95
N ASP A 291 11.30 -9.20 4.09
CA ASP A 291 11.86 -10.02 5.16
C ASP A 291 11.66 -11.53 4.91
N SER A 292 11.35 -11.94 3.68
CA SER A 292 11.15 -13.36 3.34
C SER A 292 12.47 -14.14 3.21
N GLU A 293 13.48 -13.77 3.96
CA GLU A 293 14.68 -14.56 4.17
C GLU A 293 14.43 -15.56 5.31
N ASP A 294 14.45 -16.85 4.94
CA ASP A 294 14.86 -17.90 5.86
C ASP A 294 16.39 -18.00 5.81
#